data_AF-A0A820J968-F1
#
_entry.id   AF-A0A820J968-F1
#
_cell.length_a   1.000
_cell.length_b   1.000
_cell.length_c   1.000
_cell.angle_alpha   90.00
_cell.angle_beta   90.00
_cell.angle_gamma   90.00
#
_symmetry.space_group_name_H-M   'P 1'
#
loop_
_entity.id
_entity.type
_entity.pdbx_description
1 polymer ?
#
loop_
_entity_poly.entity_id
_entity_poly.type
_entity_poly.pdbx_seq_one_letter_code
_entity_poly.pdbx_strand_id
1 'polypeptide(L)'
;SSFLKSDVLEHIFKIKLEEEDAKLTKEHERNLELHNDDILDFEEMQLRSDAHNGALLARSATKAADELIYQLSCITNASITPNLDNFLKTIQLPSMFCAYQSNPSCEGLTNYRTVTGVCNSLSRPYRGSSQTAYGRLLPPVYDDGLRLPRSESVLGGPLPPCRQVSLAFGSKPTFDSAINNLWVTYGQFLVHDLTFATPVTDSGRTPITSCNCDSKDTDMCNVIDIAPNDPFMAGQRCVAVPATAQAFSDQICALGVKEQVNGNSH
;
A
#
# COMPACT_ATOMS: atom_id res chain seq x y z
N SER A 1 -29.22 4.21 4.16
CA SER A 1 -28.02 5.06 4.02
C SER A 1 -27.72 5.88 5.29
N SER A 2 -27.83 5.30 6.49
CA SER A 2 -27.37 5.95 7.73
C SER A 2 -26.94 4.96 8.83
N PHE A 3 -27.04 3.65 8.59
CA PHE A 3 -26.77 2.61 9.57
C PHE A 3 -25.31 2.11 9.56
N LEU A 4 -24.64 2.07 8.40
CA LEU A 4 -23.31 1.48 8.25
C LEU A 4 -22.13 2.44 8.52
N LYS A 5 -22.35 3.77 8.53
CA LYS A 5 -21.37 4.76 9.04
C LYS A 5 -21.16 4.61 10.54
N SER A 6 -22.16 4.10 11.27
CA SER A 6 -22.06 3.82 12.69
C SER A 6 -21.16 2.62 12.93
N ASP A 7 -21.37 1.48 12.25
CA ASP A 7 -20.79 0.21 12.71
C ASP A 7 -19.26 0.08 12.56
N VAL A 8 -18.63 0.65 11.53
CA VAL A 8 -17.16 0.55 11.32
C VAL A 8 -16.40 1.58 12.16
N LEU A 9 -16.91 2.82 12.22
CA LEU A 9 -16.40 3.83 13.15
C LEU A 9 -16.69 3.42 14.59
N GLU A 10 -17.85 2.85 14.91
CA GLU A 10 -18.17 2.24 16.22
C GLU A 10 -17.29 1.04 16.50
N HIS A 11 -16.88 0.22 15.53
CA HIS A 11 -15.96 -0.88 15.83
C HIS A 11 -14.57 -0.34 16.20
N ILE A 12 -14.09 0.65 15.46
CA ILE A 12 -12.82 1.35 15.73
C ILE A 12 -12.92 2.17 17.04
N PHE A 13 -14.08 2.76 17.36
CA PHE A 13 -14.36 3.49 18.61
C PHE A 13 -14.65 2.57 19.80
N LYS A 14 -15.28 1.40 19.61
CA LYS A 14 -15.55 0.42 20.69
C LYS A 14 -14.27 -0.22 21.18
N ILE A 15 -13.31 -0.46 20.29
CA ILE A 15 -11.94 -0.84 20.68
C ILE A 15 -11.30 0.25 21.57
N LYS A 16 -11.77 1.50 21.51
CA LYS A 16 -11.24 2.66 22.24
C LYS A 16 -12.06 3.10 23.47
N LEU A 17 -13.14 2.41 23.84
CA LEU A 17 -14.01 2.81 24.96
C LEU A 17 -14.12 1.79 26.11
N GLU A 18 -13.48 0.63 26.01
CA GLU A 18 -13.46 -0.34 27.12
C GLU A 18 -12.32 -0.16 28.13
N GLU A 19 -11.41 0.82 27.95
CA GLU A 19 -10.45 1.24 28.98
C GLU A 19 -10.26 2.79 29.01
N GLU A 20 -10.96 3.41 29.99
CA GLU A 20 -10.73 4.72 30.66
C GLU A 20 -11.15 6.09 30.03
N ASP A 21 -12.35 6.53 30.44
CA ASP A 21 -12.79 7.86 30.96
C ASP A 21 -12.82 9.16 30.10
N ALA A 22 -13.93 9.33 29.37
CA ALA A 22 -15.00 10.35 29.55
C ALA A 22 -14.73 11.87 29.70
N LYS A 23 -13.54 12.44 29.42
CA LYS A 23 -13.38 13.93 29.43
C LYS A 23 -12.84 14.62 28.16
N LEU A 24 -12.45 13.88 27.12
CA LEU A 24 -11.82 14.46 25.92
C LEU A 24 -12.77 14.82 24.76
N THR A 25 -14.08 14.65 24.91
CA THR A 25 -15.01 14.53 23.77
C THR A 25 -15.25 15.81 22.96
N LYS A 26 -15.14 17.01 23.54
CA LYS A 26 -15.52 18.25 22.82
C LYS A 26 -14.41 18.92 22.01
N GLU A 27 -13.15 18.67 22.33
CA GLU A 27 -12.01 19.19 21.56
C GLU A 27 -11.59 18.21 20.46
N HIS A 28 -11.85 16.90 20.67
CA HIS A 28 -11.59 15.83 19.72
C HIS A 28 -12.57 15.85 18.52
N GLU A 29 -13.85 16.16 18.73
CA GLU A 29 -14.84 16.31 17.65
C GLU A 29 -14.50 17.44 16.67
N ARG A 30 -13.75 18.47 17.10
CA ARG A 30 -13.36 19.60 16.26
C ARG A 30 -12.16 19.32 15.36
N ASN A 31 -11.32 18.35 15.74
CA ASN A 31 -10.14 17.92 14.97
C ASN A 31 -10.45 16.73 14.04
N LEU A 32 -11.67 16.18 14.12
CA LEU A 32 -12.19 15.10 13.28
C LEU A 32 -12.92 15.60 12.01
N GLU A 33 -12.69 16.85 11.60
CA GLU A 33 -12.93 17.29 10.20
C GLU A 33 -11.90 16.63 9.26
N LEU A 34 -11.83 15.29 9.32
CA LEU A 34 -11.23 14.43 8.31
C LEU A 34 -11.95 14.73 6.99
N HIS A 35 -11.15 14.93 5.95
CA HIS A 35 -11.62 15.19 4.60
C HIS A 35 -12.74 14.22 4.22
N ASN A 36 -13.95 14.77 4.04
CA ASN A 36 -15.14 14.03 3.58
C ASN A 36 -14.90 13.24 2.28
N ASP A 37 -13.85 13.58 1.53
CA ASP A 37 -13.48 12.91 0.28
C ASP A 37 -13.01 11.46 0.50
N ASP A 38 -12.34 11.15 1.61
CA ASP A 38 -11.89 9.78 1.93
C ASP A 38 -13.06 8.86 2.35
N ILE A 39 -14.18 9.44 2.81
CA ILE A 39 -15.40 8.73 3.24
C ILE A 39 -16.31 8.43 2.03
N LEU A 40 -16.28 9.28 1.00
CA LEU A 40 -17.07 9.10 -0.23
C LEU A 40 -16.60 7.87 -1.03
N ASP A 41 -15.31 7.53 -0.98
CA ASP A 41 -14.76 6.31 -1.60
C ASP A 41 -15.37 5.01 -1.02
N PHE A 42 -15.89 5.02 0.21
CA PHE A 42 -16.47 3.83 0.87
C PHE A 42 -17.87 3.47 0.41
N GLU A 43 -18.70 4.43 0.00
CA GLU A 43 -20.10 4.18 -0.39
C GLU A 43 -20.21 3.60 -1.83
N GLU A 44 -19.25 3.88 -2.72
CA GLU A 44 -19.17 3.26 -4.06
C GLU A 44 -18.58 1.84 -4.05
N MET A 45 -17.88 1.45 -2.98
CA MET A 45 -17.09 0.21 -2.85
C MET A 45 -17.95 -1.07 -2.73
N GLN A 46 -19.28 -0.94 -2.66
CA GLN A 46 -20.19 -1.96 -2.15
C GLN A 46 -20.65 -3.05 -3.14
N LEU A 47 -20.15 -3.06 -4.39
CA LEU A 47 -20.74 -3.90 -5.44
C LEU A 47 -19.92 -5.12 -5.90
N ARG A 48 -18.62 -5.23 -5.60
CA ARG A 48 -17.84 -6.46 -5.85
C ARG A 48 -16.70 -6.59 -4.84
N SER A 49 -16.56 -7.75 -4.22
CA SER A 49 -15.36 -8.09 -3.46
C SER A 49 -14.25 -8.41 -4.46
N ASP A 50 -13.47 -7.40 -4.82
CA ASP A 50 -12.34 -7.55 -5.74
C ASP A 50 -11.10 -6.83 -5.23
N ALA A 51 -9.96 -7.14 -5.84
CA ALA A 51 -8.66 -6.67 -5.36
C ALA A 51 -8.51 -5.14 -5.34
N HIS A 52 -9.24 -4.43 -6.21
CA HIS A 52 -9.20 -2.97 -6.24
C HIS A 52 -9.82 -2.39 -4.97
N ASN A 53 -11.02 -2.84 -4.62
CA ASN A 53 -11.69 -2.45 -3.38
C ASN A 53 -10.89 -2.89 -2.13
N GLY A 54 -10.29 -4.08 -2.19
CA GLY A 54 -9.36 -4.54 -1.14
C GLY A 54 -8.16 -3.62 -0.97
N ALA A 55 -7.61 -3.08 -2.07
CA ALA A 55 -6.46 -2.17 -2.03
C ALA A 55 -6.81 -0.78 -1.48
N LEU A 56 -7.95 -0.23 -1.88
CA LEU A 56 -8.48 1.03 -1.33
C LEU A 56 -8.68 0.91 0.18
N LEU A 57 -9.30 -0.19 0.60
CA LEU A 57 -9.52 -0.40 2.02
C LEU A 57 -8.22 -0.58 2.77
N ALA A 58 -7.30 -1.43 2.30
CA ALA A 58 -6.02 -1.66 2.97
C ALA A 58 -5.27 -0.35 3.23
N ARG A 59 -5.28 0.56 2.24
CA ARG A 59 -4.74 1.93 2.36
C ARG A 59 -5.42 2.72 3.48
N SER A 60 -6.75 2.84 3.42
CA SER A 60 -7.52 3.59 4.42
C SER A 60 -7.30 3.04 5.83
N ALA A 61 -7.19 1.72 5.95
CA ALA A 61 -6.95 1.03 7.20
C ALA A 61 -5.57 1.35 7.79
N THR A 62 -4.51 1.36 6.99
CA THR A 62 -3.17 1.76 7.47
C THR A 62 -3.05 3.24 7.79
N LYS A 63 -3.74 4.11 7.04
CA LYS A 63 -3.78 5.55 7.33
C LYS A 63 -4.47 5.82 8.66
N ALA A 64 -5.61 5.17 8.92
CA ALA A 64 -6.30 5.23 10.19
C ALA A 64 -5.46 4.68 11.36
N ALA A 65 -4.72 3.58 11.13
CA ALA A 65 -3.81 3.03 12.13
C ALA A 65 -2.72 4.04 12.52
N ASP A 66 -2.08 4.68 11.54
CA ASP A 66 -1.06 5.72 11.75
C ASP A 66 -1.59 6.90 12.58
N GLU A 67 -2.79 7.40 12.26
CA GLU A 67 -3.44 8.47 13.03
C GLU A 67 -3.72 8.05 14.48
N LEU A 68 -4.19 6.81 14.70
CA LEU A 68 -4.42 6.27 16.04
C LEU A 68 -3.13 6.19 16.85
N ILE A 69 -2.03 5.76 16.24
CA ILE A 69 -0.72 5.67 16.90
C ILE A 69 -0.21 7.06 17.25
N TYR A 70 -0.33 8.02 16.33
CA TYR A 70 0.05 9.40 16.59
C TYR A 70 -0.71 9.95 17.80
N GLN A 71 -2.03 9.76 17.85
CA GLN A 71 -2.85 10.18 19.00
C GLN A 71 -2.43 9.49 20.31
N LEU A 72 -2.21 8.17 20.29
CA LEU A 72 -1.77 7.43 21.48
C LEU A 72 -0.38 7.86 21.96
N SER A 73 0.52 8.18 21.04
CA SER A 73 1.86 8.69 21.37
C SER A 73 1.78 10.05 22.07
N CYS A 74 0.86 10.92 21.65
CA CYS A 74 0.61 12.21 22.31
C CYS A 74 0.04 12.04 23.74
N ILE A 75 -0.78 11.01 23.97
CA ILE A 75 -1.40 10.76 25.28
C ILE A 75 -0.40 10.13 26.25
N THR A 76 0.38 9.15 25.76
CA THR A 76 1.24 8.31 26.60
C THR A 76 2.64 8.89 26.82
N ASN A 77 3.04 9.92 26.04
CA ASN A 77 4.43 10.41 25.96
C ASN A 77 5.45 9.27 25.72
N ALA A 78 5.02 8.20 25.03
CA ALA A 78 5.83 7.02 24.75
C ALA A 78 5.82 6.69 23.25
N SER A 79 6.97 6.30 22.73
CA SER A 79 7.09 5.74 21.39
C SER A 79 6.54 4.31 21.39
N ILE A 80 5.40 4.09 20.73
CA ILE A 80 4.76 2.78 20.58
C ILE A 80 5.40 2.07 19.39
N THR A 81 6.58 1.49 19.56
CA THR A 81 7.35 0.96 18.41
C THR A 81 7.68 -0.53 18.41
N PRO A 82 7.93 -1.28 19.51
CA PRO A 82 8.47 -2.63 19.33
C PRO A 82 7.48 -3.71 18.88
N ASN A 83 6.18 -3.44 18.79
CA ASN A 83 5.19 -4.50 18.52
C ASN A 83 3.98 -4.05 17.71
N LEU A 84 4.11 -2.93 16.99
CA LEU A 84 2.99 -2.29 16.34
C LEU A 84 2.37 -3.15 15.23
N ASP A 85 3.20 -3.74 14.38
CA ASP A 85 2.72 -4.62 13.30
C ASP A 85 1.93 -5.82 13.86
N ASN A 86 2.40 -6.46 14.93
CA ASN A 86 1.68 -7.58 15.56
C ASN A 86 0.37 -7.13 16.19
N PHE A 87 0.34 -5.95 16.84
CA PHE A 87 -0.90 -5.38 17.38
C PHE A 87 -1.90 -5.07 16.25
N LEU A 88 -1.46 -4.44 15.16
CA LEU A 88 -2.33 -4.17 14.02
C LEU A 88 -2.88 -5.47 13.42
N LYS A 89 -2.07 -6.53 13.36
CA LYS A 89 -2.51 -7.85 12.91
C LYS A 89 -3.59 -8.49 13.78
N THR A 90 -3.80 -8.04 15.02
CA THR A 90 -4.93 -8.50 15.84
C THR A 90 -6.25 -7.83 15.44
N ILE A 91 -6.21 -6.70 14.76
CA ILE A 91 -7.39 -5.96 14.30
C ILE A 91 -7.83 -6.54 12.96
N GLN A 92 -8.81 -7.44 13.02
CA GLN A 92 -9.41 -8.09 11.86
C GLN A 92 -10.46 -7.19 11.20
N LEU A 93 -10.44 -7.09 9.88
CA LEU A 93 -11.48 -6.39 9.13
C LEU A 93 -12.68 -7.32 8.86
N PRO A 94 -13.92 -6.78 8.81
CA PRO A 94 -15.10 -7.58 8.46
C PRO A 94 -14.95 -8.31 7.12
N SER A 95 -15.52 -9.50 6.98
CA SER A 95 -15.27 -10.36 5.82
C SER A 95 -15.70 -9.79 4.46
N MET A 96 -16.72 -8.94 4.45
CA MET A 96 -17.20 -8.24 3.25
C MET A 96 -16.13 -7.35 2.59
N PHE A 97 -15.14 -6.95 3.38
CA PHE A 97 -14.03 -6.10 2.98
C PHE A 97 -12.80 -6.88 2.52
N CYS A 98 -12.87 -8.21 2.56
CA CYS A 98 -11.78 -9.10 2.27
C CYS A 98 -12.11 -10.01 1.08
N ALA A 99 -11.58 -9.68 -0.10
CA ALA A 99 -11.73 -10.49 -1.31
C ALA A 99 -11.14 -11.91 -1.22
N TYR A 100 -10.34 -12.18 -0.19
CA TYR A 100 -9.57 -13.40 -0.03
C TYR A 100 -9.98 -14.28 1.16
N GLN A 101 -11.01 -13.89 1.93
CA GLN A 101 -11.42 -14.63 3.13
C GLN A 101 -12.28 -15.87 2.81
N SER A 102 -13.00 -15.89 1.69
CA SER A 102 -13.65 -17.13 1.23
C SER A 102 -12.63 -17.98 0.51
N ASN A 103 -12.22 -19.11 1.12
CA ASN A 103 -11.42 -20.11 0.40
C ASN A 103 -12.20 -20.56 -0.84
N PRO A 104 -11.66 -20.35 -2.06
CA PRO A 104 -12.34 -20.75 -3.27
C PRO A 104 -12.40 -22.28 -3.31
N SER A 105 -13.49 -22.83 -3.83
CA SER A 105 -13.54 -24.26 -4.13
C SER A 105 -12.58 -24.56 -5.27
N CYS A 106 -11.59 -25.41 -5.01
CA CYS A 106 -10.67 -25.92 -6.02
C CYS A 106 -11.13 -27.28 -6.59
N GLU A 107 -12.37 -27.69 -6.32
CA GLU A 107 -12.94 -28.93 -6.85
C GLU A 107 -13.36 -28.76 -8.32
N GLY A 108 -13.22 -29.83 -9.11
CA GLY A 108 -13.64 -29.82 -10.51
C GLY A 108 -12.79 -28.95 -11.45
N LEU A 109 -11.63 -28.48 -10.97
CA LEU A 109 -10.66 -27.80 -11.83
C LEU A 109 -10.16 -28.72 -12.94
N THR A 110 -9.94 -28.12 -14.11
CA THR A 110 -9.39 -28.81 -15.29
C THR A 110 -7.90 -29.12 -15.11
N ASN A 111 -7.31 -29.87 -16.05
CA ASN A 111 -5.86 -30.11 -16.11
C ASN A 111 -5.02 -28.86 -16.48
N TYR A 112 -5.62 -27.67 -16.49
CA TYR A 112 -5.00 -26.42 -16.90
C TYR A 112 -4.95 -25.41 -15.76
N ARG A 113 -3.96 -24.52 -15.81
CA ARG A 113 -3.82 -23.42 -14.85
C ARG A 113 -4.98 -22.44 -15.01
N THR A 114 -5.42 -21.87 -13.90
CA THR A 114 -6.33 -20.73 -13.92
C THR A 114 -5.58 -19.49 -14.41
N VAL A 115 -6.27 -18.58 -15.10
CA VAL A 115 -5.69 -17.31 -15.57
C VAL A 115 -5.19 -16.45 -14.40
N THR A 116 -5.84 -16.56 -13.24
CA THR A 116 -5.49 -15.80 -12.04
C THR A 116 -4.42 -16.48 -11.18
N GLY A 117 -4.04 -17.74 -11.46
CA GLY A 117 -3.15 -18.54 -10.60
C GLY A 117 -3.82 -19.10 -9.34
N VAL A 118 -5.09 -18.79 -9.08
CA VAL A 118 -5.87 -19.35 -7.96
C VAL A 118 -5.93 -20.89 -8.07
N CYS A 119 -5.84 -21.56 -6.93
CA CYS A 119 -5.82 -23.02 -6.76
C CYS A 119 -4.58 -23.74 -7.33
N ASN A 120 -3.50 -23.02 -7.66
CA ASN A 120 -2.20 -23.65 -7.91
C ASN A 120 -1.69 -24.40 -6.66
N SER A 121 -1.95 -23.84 -5.47
CA SER A 121 -1.71 -24.46 -4.17
C SER A 121 -3.03 -24.86 -3.50
N LEU A 122 -3.29 -26.15 -3.35
CA LEU A 122 -4.55 -26.65 -2.76
C LEU A 122 -4.71 -26.31 -1.27
N SER A 123 -3.61 -26.24 -0.53
CA SER A 123 -3.61 -25.88 0.90
C SER A 123 -3.82 -24.38 1.14
N ARG A 124 -3.46 -23.54 0.16
CA ARG A 124 -3.57 -22.08 0.20
C ARG A 124 -3.93 -21.59 -1.20
N PRO A 125 -5.22 -21.55 -1.56
CA PRO A 125 -5.64 -21.35 -2.94
C PRO A 125 -5.20 -20.03 -3.58
N TYR A 126 -5.02 -18.97 -2.79
CA TYR A 126 -4.57 -17.66 -3.29
C TYR A 126 -3.04 -17.49 -3.27
N ARG A 127 -2.27 -18.49 -2.86
CA ARG A 127 -0.80 -18.39 -2.89
C ARG A 127 -0.35 -18.34 -4.35
N GLY A 128 0.32 -17.25 -4.72
CA GLY A 128 0.80 -17.06 -6.09
C GLY A 128 -0.25 -16.57 -7.08
N SER A 129 -1.46 -16.23 -6.60
CA SER A 129 -2.46 -15.67 -7.48
C SER A 129 -2.18 -14.20 -7.77
N SER A 130 -2.61 -13.73 -8.94
CA SER A 130 -2.60 -12.32 -9.28
C SER A 130 -3.39 -11.47 -8.29
N GLN A 131 -3.05 -10.19 -8.25
CA GLN A 131 -3.65 -9.17 -7.41
C GLN A 131 -3.50 -9.43 -5.90
N THR A 132 -2.50 -10.20 -5.50
CA THR A 132 -2.17 -10.44 -4.08
C THR A 132 -0.87 -9.75 -3.69
N ALA A 133 -0.58 -9.67 -2.39
CA ALA A 133 0.64 -9.05 -1.89
C ALA A 133 1.90 -9.76 -2.43
N TYR A 134 2.97 -9.01 -2.66
CA TYR A 134 4.30 -9.61 -2.81
C TYR A 134 4.70 -10.39 -1.55
N GLY A 135 5.41 -11.50 -1.72
CA GLY A 135 6.06 -12.19 -0.61
C GLY A 135 7.24 -11.38 -0.07
N ARG A 136 7.34 -11.25 1.26
CA ARG A 136 8.49 -10.60 1.91
C ARG A 136 9.55 -11.61 2.34
N LEU A 137 10.78 -11.42 1.86
CA LEU A 137 11.95 -12.19 2.33
C LEU A 137 12.53 -11.62 3.63
N LEU A 138 12.34 -10.33 3.88
CA LEU A 138 12.77 -9.60 5.07
C LEU A 138 11.63 -8.70 5.55
N PRO A 139 11.55 -8.37 6.86
CA PRO A 139 10.61 -7.39 7.37
C PRO A 139 10.72 -6.04 6.64
N PRO A 140 9.60 -5.36 6.36
CA PRO A 140 9.65 -4.04 5.73
C PRO A 140 10.25 -3.00 6.66
N VAL A 141 10.81 -1.94 6.07
CA VAL A 141 11.36 -0.80 6.81
C VAL A 141 10.77 0.47 6.22
N TYR A 142 9.82 1.05 6.95
CA TYR A 142 9.19 2.34 6.69
C TYR A 142 9.64 3.36 7.74
N ASP A 143 9.54 4.65 7.43
CA ASP A 143 9.99 5.73 8.32
C ASP A 143 9.19 5.75 9.63
N ASP A 144 7.89 5.54 9.51
CA ASP A 144 6.91 5.41 10.59
C ASP A 144 6.73 3.96 11.08
N GLY A 145 7.48 3.01 10.50
CA GLY A 145 7.29 1.58 10.74
C GLY A 145 6.01 0.99 10.15
N LEU A 146 5.23 1.75 9.38
CA LEU A 146 3.96 1.31 8.80
C LEU A 146 3.87 1.46 7.29
N ARG A 147 3.99 2.67 6.76
CA ARG A 147 3.62 2.98 5.36
C ARG A 147 4.48 4.07 4.72
N LEU A 148 5.02 5.00 5.51
CA LEU A 148 5.73 6.15 4.96
C LEU A 148 7.09 5.72 4.40
N PRO A 149 7.40 6.06 3.13
CA PRO A 149 8.72 5.82 2.57
C PRO A 149 9.81 6.43 3.46
N ARG A 150 10.91 5.72 3.62
CA ARG A 150 12.02 6.19 4.45
C ARG A 150 12.53 7.55 3.98
N SER A 151 12.78 8.42 4.94
CA SER A 151 13.41 9.73 4.74
C SER A 151 14.78 9.82 5.41
N GLU A 152 15.03 9.01 6.45
CA GLU A 152 16.26 9.03 7.23
C GLU A 152 17.16 7.80 6.98
N SER A 153 18.47 8.02 7.00
CA SER A 153 19.50 6.99 6.91
C SER A 153 19.76 6.32 8.26
N VAL A 154 20.42 5.15 8.24
CA VAL A 154 20.81 4.45 9.48
C VAL A 154 21.85 5.21 10.32
N LEU A 155 22.42 6.30 9.80
CA LEU A 155 23.39 7.16 10.48
C LEU A 155 22.76 8.41 11.09
N GLY A 156 21.44 8.58 11.00
CA GLY A 156 20.72 9.71 11.59
C GLY A 156 20.63 10.98 10.72
N GLY A 157 20.99 10.88 9.43
CA GLY A 157 20.89 11.98 8.46
C GLY A 157 19.91 11.68 7.33
N PRO A 158 19.44 12.67 6.56
CA PRO A 158 18.49 12.45 5.46
C PRO A 158 19.06 11.54 4.37
N LEU A 159 18.20 10.72 3.76
CA LEU A 159 18.55 9.96 2.57
C LEU A 159 18.79 10.92 1.38
N PRO A 160 19.78 10.62 0.52
CA PRO A 160 20.01 11.45 -0.66
C PRO A 160 18.81 11.33 -1.63
N PRO A 161 18.41 12.43 -2.28
CA PRO A 161 17.36 12.40 -3.31
C PRO A 161 17.68 11.38 -4.41
N CYS A 162 16.69 10.56 -4.78
CA CYS A 162 16.86 9.51 -5.81
C CYS A 162 17.42 10.05 -7.13
N ARG A 163 17.02 11.26 -7.52
CA ARG A 163 17.55 11.90 -8.74
C ARG A 163 19.03 12.26 -8.62
N GLN A 164 19.47 12.76 -7.47
CA GLN A 164 20.88 13.06 -7.22
C GLN A 164 21.71 11.78 -7.28
N VAL A 165 21.21 10.68 -6.71
CA VAL A 165 21.86 9.36 -6.80
C VAL A 165 21.96 8.91 -8.26
N SER A 166 20.87 9.00 -9.03
CA SER A 166 20.86 8.68 -10.46
C SER A 166 21.89 9.47 -11.27
N LEU A 167 22.01 10.77 -11.03
CA LEU A 167 23.02 11.63 -11.68
C LEU A 167 24.45 11.23 -11.31
N ALA A 168 24.68 10.83 -10.06
CA ALA A 168 26.00 10.43 -9.58
C ALA A 168 26.50 9.12 -10.24
N PHE A 169 25.61 8.17 -10.51
CA PHE A 169 25.96 6.95 -11.25
C PHE A 169 26.21 7.20 -12.75
N GLY A 170 25.59 8.25 -13.31
CA GLY A 170 25.73 8.61 -14.71
C GLY A 170 25.04 7.63 -15.67
N SER A 171 25.09 7.94 -16.97
CA SER A 171 24.38 7.20 -18.02
C SER A 171 25.29 6.86 -19.20
N LYS A 172 26.51 6.36 -18.94
CA LYS A 172 27.44 5.97 -20.01
C LYS A 172 27.05 4.58 -20.54
N PRO A 173 26.57 4.45 -21.80
CA PRO A 173 26.28 3.15 -22.36
C PRO A 173 27.58 2.35 -22.49
N THR A 174 27.49 1.06 -22.17
CA THR A 174 28.55 0.08 -22.41
C THR A 174 27.97 -1.04 -23.27
N PHE A 175 28.76 -1.54 -24.21
CA PHE A 175 28.33 -2.59 -25.12
C PHE A 175 29.03 -3.89 -24.76
N ASP A 176 28.26 -4.96 -24.67
CA ASP A 176 28.77 -6.31 -24.47
C ASP A 176 28.91 -7.01 -25.82
N SER A 177 30.08 -7.56 -26.11
CA SER A 177 30.35 -8.27 -27.37
C SER A 177 29.99 -9.76 -27.34
N ALA A 178 29.71 -10.32 -26.16
CA ALA A 178 29.38 -11.73 -25.96
C ALA A 178 27.86 -11.97 -25.89
N ILE A 179 27.07 -10.94 -25.58
CA ILE A 179 25.62 -11.04 -25.39
C ILE A 179 24.88 -10.16 -26.38
N ASN A 180 23.82 -10.69 -27.01
CA ASN A 180 22.98 -9.92 -27.91
C ASN A 180 21.77 -9.30 -27.18
N ASN A 181 21.06 -8.40 -27.86
CA ASN A 181 19.94 -7.66 -27.27
C ASN A 181 18.76 -8.55 -26.81
N LEU A 182 18.63 -9.79 -27.33
CA LEU A 182 17.59 -10.71 -26.86
C LEU A 182 17.72 -11.00 -25.37
N TRP A 183 18.93 -10.95 -24.81
CA TRP A 183 19.14 -11.14 -23.38
C TRP A 183 18.38 -10.13 -22.52
N VAL A 184 18.47 -8.85 -22.87
CA VAL A 184 17.76 -7.77 -22.17
C VAL A 184 16.25 -7.89 -22.38
N THR A 185 15.84 -8.16 -23.62
CA THR A 185 14.42 -8.33 -23.96
C THR A 185 13.80 -9.53 -23.25
N TYR A 186 14.51 -10.65 -23.17
CA TYR A 186 14.03 -11.86 -22.48
C TYR A 186 13.95 -11.64 -20.97
N GLY A 187 14.90 -10.91 -20.38
CA GLY A 187 14.81 -10.48 -18.99
C GLY A 187 13.55 -9.66 -18.71
N GLN A 188 13.23 -8.68 -19.56
CA GLN A 188 11.97 -7.91 -19.46
C GLN A 188 10.73 -8.79 -19.63
N PHE A 189 10.75 -9.72 -20.58
CA PHE A 189 9.66 -10.68 -20.77
C PHE A 189 9.40 -11.50 -19.50
N LEU A 190 10.46 -12.03 -18.87
CA LEU A 190 10.32 -12.78 -17.62
C LEU A 190 9.81 -11.92 -16.45
N VAL A 191 10.36 -10.72 -16.28
CA VAL A 191 9.91 -9.80 -15.21
C VAL A 191 8.44 -9.43 -15.38
N HIS A 192 7.99 -9.19 -16.61
CA HIS A 192 6.59 -8.87 -16.92
C HIS A 192 5.64 -10.07 -16.82
N ASP A 193 6.14 -11.30 -16.80
CA ASP A 193 5.32 -12.50 -16.53
C ASP A 193 5.14 -12.70 -15.02
N LEU A 194 6.20 -12.47 -14.24
CA LEU A 194 6.23 -12.76 -12.81
C LEU A 194 5.71 -11.61 -11.93
N THR A 195 5.91 -10.37 -12.35
CA THR A 195 5.70 -9.21 -11.48
C THR A 195 5.06 -8.04 -12.20
N PHE A 196 4.10 -7.41 -11.53
CA PHE A 196 3.56 -6.11 -11.91
C PHE A 196 3.21 -5.35 -10.64
N ALA A 197 3.99 -4.33 -10.27
CA ALA A 197 3.68 -3.48 -9.14
C ALA A 197 2.48 -2.59 -9.50
N THR A 198 1.29 -3.01 -9.10
CA THR A 198 0.05 -2.32 -9.45
C THR A 198 0.07 -0.91 -8.87
N PRO A 199 -0.07 0.15 -9.69
CA PRO A 199 -0.17 1.52 -9.17
C PRO A 199 -1.51 1.74 -8.48
N VAL A 200 -1.62 2.77 -7.65
CA VAL A 200 -2.91 3.25 -7.19
C VAL A 200 -3.73 3.67 -8.40
N THR A 201 -4.97 3.22 -8.45
CA THR A 201 -5.90 3.49 -9.54
C THR A 201 -7.11 4.29 -9.07
N ASP A 202 -7.74 4.99 -10.00
CA ASP A 202 -9.07 5.57 -9.82
C ASP A 202 -10.17 4.49 -9.79
N SER A 203 -11.42 4.91 -9.62
CA SER A 203 -12.60 4.03 -9.65
C SER A 203 -12.77 3.28 -10.98
N GLY A 204 -12.20 3.81 -12.06
CA GLY A 204 -12.12 3.19 -13.38
C GLY A 204 -11.00 2.15 -13.51
N ARG A 205 -10.26 1.85 -12.43
CA ARG A 205 -9.09 0.94 -12.41
C ARG A 205 -7.96 1.39 -13.33
N THR A 206 -7.90 2.68 -13.60
CA THR A 206 -6.82 3.30 -14.36
C THR A 206 -5.84 3.94 -13.39
N PRO A 207 -4.51 3.86 -13.61
CA PRO A 207 -3.56 4.57 -12.75
C PRO A 207 -3.96 6.03 -12.58
N ILE A 208 -3.95 6.54 -11.35
CA ILE A 208 -4.36 7.92 -11.10
C ILE A 208 -3.48 8.89 -11.89
N THR A 209 -4.08 9.98 -12.36
CA THR A 209 -3.37 11.02 -13.13
C THR A 209 -3.28 12.35 -12.38
N SER A 210 -3.81 12.40 -11.16
CA SER A 210 -3.87 13.59 -10.30
C SER A 210 -2.54 13.95 -9.62
N CYS A 211 -1.52 13.09 -9.72
CA CYS A 211 -0.22 13.34 -9.12
C CYS A 211 0.50 14.53 -9.78
N ASN A 212 0.96 15.45 -8.95
CA ASN A 212 1.69 16.63 -9.36
C ASN A 212 2.77 16.98 -8.32
N CYS A 213 3.58 18.00 -8.61
CA CYS A 213 4.70 18.37 -7.76
C CYS A 213 4.29 18.99 -6.40
N ASP A 214 3.01 19.25 -6.16
CA ASP A 214 2.47 19.71 -4.89
C ASP A 214 1.75 18.60 -4.12
N SER A 215 1.65 17.39 -4.69
CA SER A 215 1.11 16.22 -4.01
C SER A 215 1.88 15.94 -2.72
N LYS A 216 1.15 15.87 -1.60
CA LYS A 216 1.71 15.58 -0.26
C LYS A 216 1.40 14.18 0.24
N ASP A 217 0.35 13.55 -0.30
CA ASP A 217 -0.04 12.21 0.09
C ASP A 217 0.87 11.18 -0.59
N THR A 218 1.83 10.66 0.17
CA THR A 218 2.79 9.63 -0.29
C THR A 218 2.16 8.25 -0.46
N ASP A 219 0.92 8.03 0.00
CA ASP A 219 0.18 6.81 -0.32
C ASP A 219 -0.48 6.86 -1.69
N MET A 220 -0.68 8.05 -2.24
CA MET A 220 -1.24 8.26 -3.56
C MET A 220 -0.15 8.55 -4.59
N CYS A 221 0.80 9.41 -4.25
CA CYS A 221 1.76 9.96 -5.20
C CYS A 221 3.19 9.97 -4.64
N ASN A 222 4.13 9.49 -5.43
CA ASN A 222 5.56 9.67 -5.21
C ASN A 222 6.03 10.89 -6.01
N VAL A 223 6.60 11.87 -5.32
CA VAL A 223 7.18 13.08 -5.93
C VAL A 223 8.70 13.01 -5.82
N ILE A 224 9.38 13.09 -6.96
CA ILE A 224 10.83 13.14 -7.07
C ILE A 224 11.21 14.55 -7.52
N ASP A 225 11.77 15.34 -6.60
CA ASP A 225 12.21 16.70 -6.93
C ASP A 225 13.39 16.69 -7.92
N ILE A 226 13.34 17.62 -8.86
CA ILE A 226 14.38 17.84 -9.87
C ILE A 226 15.10 19.15 -9.56
N ALA A 227 16.42 19.07 -9.43
CA ALA A 227 17.23 20.25 -9.16
C ALA A 227 17.25 21.20 -10.38
N PRO A 228 17.28 22.53 -10.20
CA PRO A 228 17.30 23.48 -11.32
C PRO A 228 18.49 23.30 -12.28
N ASN A 229 19.60 22.74 -11.79
CA ASN A 229 20.81 22.46 -12.57
C ASN A 229 20.87 21.01 -13.10
N ASP A 230 19.75 20.29 -13.11
CA ASP A 230 19.68 18.95 -13.70
C ASP A 230 20.02 19.01 -15.20
N PRO A 231 21.04 18.26 -15.67
CA PRO A 231 21.51 18.36 -17.04
C PRO A 231 20.56 17.74 -18.09
N PHE A 232 19.60 16.91 -17.67
CA PHE A 232 18.68 16.20 -18.59
C PHE A 232 17.23 16.67 -18.45
N MET A 233 16.81 17.04 -17.25
CA MET A 233 15.43 17.43 -16.91
C MET A 233 15.31 18.93 -16.62
N ALA A 234 16.21 19.73 -17.18
CA ALA A 234 16.19 21.18 -17.04
C ALA A 234 14.81 21.76 -17.39
N GLY A 235 14.28 22.61 -16.50
CA GLY A 235 12.94 23.21 -16.64
C GLY A 235 11.79 22.41 -16.03
N GLN A 236 12.03 21.19 -15.54
CA GLN A 236 11.05 20.45 -14.73
C GLN A 236 11.31 20.68 -13.24
N ARG A 237 10.24 20.86 -12.44
CA ARG A 237 10.35 20.99 -10.98
C ARG A 237 10.44 19.62 -10.28
N CYS A 238 9.71 18.64 -10.81
CA CYS A 238 9.67 17.30 -10.25
C CYS A 238 9.27 16.28 -11.32
N VAL A 239 9.40 15.01 -10.97
CA VAL A 239 8.68 13.88 -11.58
C VAL A 239 7.69 13.36 -10.53
N ALA A 240 6.39 13.48 -10.80
CA ALA A 240 5.34 12.96 -9.93
C ALA A 240 4.69 11.73 -10.57
N VAL A 241 4.60 10.63 -9.82
CA VAL A 241 4.03 9.36 -10.29
C VAL A 241 3.12 8.74 -9.23
N PRO A 242 2.11 7.94 -9.62
CA PRO A 242 1.32 7.17 -8.68
C PRO A 242 2.19 6.29 -7.79
N ALA A 243 1.82 6.20 -6.52
CA ALA A 243 2.35 5.20 -5.62
C ALA A 243 1.83 3.80 -5.99
N THR A 244 2.44 2.76 -5.44
CA THR A 244 1.97 1.38 -5.59
C THR A 244 0.75 1.13 -4.71
N ALA A 245 -0.25 0.47 -5.26
CA ALA A 245 -1.44 0.01 -4.55
C ALA A 245 -1.07 -0.92 -3.39
N GLN A 246 -1.88 -0.84 -2.34
CA GLN A 246 -1.66 -1.56 -1.11
C GLN A 246 -2.39 -2.90 -1.10
N ALA A 247 -1.80 -3.91 -0.48
CA ALA A 247 -2.42 -5.20 -0.21
C ALA A 247 -2.57 -5.43 1.30
N PHE A 248 -3.43 -6.36 1.68
CA PHE A 248 -3.41 -6.92 3.03
C PHE A 248 -2.25 -7.91 3.19
N SER A 249 -1.60 -7.86 4.35
CA SER A 249 -0.57 -8.83 4.73
C SER A 249 -1.10 -10.26 4.74
N ASP A 250 -0.37 -11.17 4.10
CA ASP A 250 -0.61 -12.62 4.09
C ASP A 250 -2.03 -13.07 3.70
N GLN A 251 -2.81 -12.19 3.06
CA GLN A 251 -4.23 -12.43 2.75
C GLN A 251 -5.09 -12.65 4.01
N ILE A 252 -4.57 -12.28 5.20
CA ILE A 252 -5.25 -12.49 6.49
C ILE A 252 -6.30 -11.40 6.76
N CYS A 253 -6.36 -10.35 5.93
CA CYS A 253 -7.33 -9.25 6.07
C CYS A 253 -7.35 -8.63 7.47
N ALA A 254 -6.16 -8.59 8.06
CA ALA A 254 -5.84 -7.82 9.24
C ALA A 254 -5.15 -6.52 8.83
N LEU A 255 -5.20 -5.53 9.73
CA LEU A 255 -4.31 -4.37 9.62
C LEU A 255 -2.86 -4.83 9.75
N GLY A 256 -1.94 -4.02 9.23
CA GLY A 256 -0.51 -4.32 9.32
C GLY A 256 0.30 -3.31 8.53
N VAL A 257 1.60 -3.53 8.47
CA VAL A 257 2.51 -2.77 7.59
C VAL A 257 2.04 -2.79 6.13
N LYS A 258 2.32 -1.71 5.41
CA LYS A 258 1.97 -1.55 3.99
C LYS A 258 2.61 -2.65 3.16
N GLU A 259 1.80 -3.41 2.45
CA GLU A 259 2.22 -4.39 1.45
C GLU A 259 1.89 -3.91 0.04
N GLN A 260 2.70 -4.27 -0.95
CA GLN A 260 2.46 -3.87 -2.35
C GLN A 260 1.71 -4.98 -3.09
N VAL A 261 0.77 -4.62 -3.97
CA VAL A 261 0.05 -5.57 -4.83
C VAL A 261 0.93 -6.00 -6.01
N ASN A 262 1.03 -7.31 -6.24
CA ASN A 262 1.47 -7.89 -7.49
C ASN A 262 0.26 -8.17 -8.39
N GLY A 263 0.13 -7.46 -9.50
CA GLY A 263 -0.96 -7.65 -10.46
C GLY A 263 -0.85 -8.94 -11.28
N ASN A 264 0.29 -9.63 -11.24
CA ASN A 264 0.51 -10.89 -11.96
C ASN A 264 0.48 -12.11 -11.04
N SER A 265 0.14 -13.27 -11.60
CA SER A 265 0.36 -14.56 -10.94
C SER A 265 1.85 -14.84 -10.78
N HIS A 266 2.25 -15.49 -9.69
CA HIS A 266 3.65 -15.67 -9.29
C HIS A 266 3.91 -16.96 -8.53
#